data_AF-A0A518JXN4-F1
#
_entry.id   AF-A0A518JXN4-F1
#
_cell.length_a   1.000
_cell.length_b   1.000
_cell.length_c   1.000
_cell.angle_alpha   90.00
_cell.angle_beta   90.00
_cell.angle_gamma   90.00
#
_symmetry.space_group_name_H-M   'P 1'
#
loop_
_entity.id
_entity.type
_entity.pdbx_description
1 polymer ?
#
loop_
_entity_poly.entity_id
_entity_poly.type
_entity_poly.pdbx_seq_one_letter_code
_entity_poly.pdbx_strand_id
1 'polypeptide(L)'
;MPIVTFGGVRIECDLGANLRRVLLKAKLPLYHPLARIANCRGLGTCGTCAVKLRGSASWPTKLEALRLRMPPHAAEAGLRLACQCVVHGDLDVEKFGGVWGQNLSQTVWVSDSKAEPQPRLQPPTAPRDIQPAMRPSNQPAIEAAPFRSSGSVIRALSVASGRLPIAPRRHRAAMSEQATVPLAKLRQMARERQLAIHS
;
A
#
# COMPACT_ATOMS: atom_id res chain seq x y z
N MET A 1 -21.97 11.38 7.89
CA MET A 1 -20.58 11.05 8.29
C MET A 1 -20.57 9.59 8.71
N PRO A 2 -20.06 8.67 7.88
CA PRO A 2 -19.98 7.26 8.24
C PRO A 2 -19.10 6.97 9.45
N ILE A 3 -19.47 5.94 10.22
CA ILE A 3 -18.71 5.42 11.35
C ILE A 3 -18.10 4.07 11.00
N VAL A 4 -16.78 3.96 11.13
CA VAL A 4 -16.04 2.71 11.02
C VAL A 4 -15.72 2.21 12.42
N THR A 5 -16.23 1.04 12.77
CA THR A 5 -15.91 0.32 14.01
C THR A 5 -14.82 -0.71 13.71
N PHE A 6 -13.70 -0.66 14.42
CA PHE A 6 -12.59 -1.59 14.27
C PHE A 6 -12.14 -2.09 15.64
N GLY A 7 -12.32 -3.39 15.90
CA GLY A 7 -11.89 -4.01 17.16
C GLY A 7 -12.43 -3.32 18.42
N GLY A 8 -13.64 -2.74 18.34
CA GLY A 8 -14.28 -1.99 19.42
C GLY A 8 -14.14 -0.46 19.33
N VAL A 9 -13.18 0.05 18.55
CA VAL A 9 -12.93 1.50 18.42
C VAL A 9 -13.77 2.09 17.29
N ARG A 10 -14.48 3.18 17.56
CA ARG A 10 -15.31 3.91 16.58
C ARG A 10 -14.53 5.08 15.98
N ILE A 11 -14.59 5.22 14.66
CA ILE A 11 -13.85 6.22 13.90
C ILE A 11 -14.82 6.90 12.94
N GLU A 12 -14.92 8.22 13.02
CA GLU A 12 -15.64 9.00 12.02
C GLU A 12 -14.77 9.21 10.78
N CYS A 13 -15.37 9.07 9.60
CA CYS A 13 -14.68 9.31 8.35
C CYS A 13 -15.61 9.89 7.27
N ASP A 14 -15.00 10.40 6.20
CA ASP A 14 -15.74 10.93 5.07
C ASP A 14 -16.38 9.82 4.24
N LEU A 15 -17.55 10.12 3.67
CA LEU A 15 -18.14 9.28 2.63
C LEU A 15 -17.16 9.21 1.44
N GLY A 16 -16.89 8.01 0.93
CA GLY A 16 -15.91 7.81 -0.13
C GLY A 16 -14.47 7.67 0.36
N ALA A 17 -14.22 7.70 1.68
CA ALA A 17 -12.88 7.50 2.20
C ALA A 17 -12.37 6.07 1.94
N ASN A 18 -11.06 5.93 1.74
CA ASN A 18 -10.41 4.62 1.62
C ASN A 18 -10.19 4.00 3.00
N LEU A 19 -10.71 2.80 3.23
CA LEU A 19 -10.72 2.18 4.56
C LEU A 19 -9.30 1.99 5.14
N ARG A 20 -8.33 1.55 4.34
CA ARG A 20 -6.92 1.44 4.81
C ARG A 20 -6.40 2.79 5.33
N ARG A 21 -6.68 3.88 4.61
CA ARG A 21 -6.20 5.21 5.02
C ARG A 21 -6.86 5.67 6.31
N VAL A 22 -8.17 5.42 6.48
CA VAL A 22 -8.91 5.72 7.70
C VAL A 22 -8.29 5.01 8.91
N LEU A 23 -8.11 3.69 8.82
CA LEU A 23 -7.56 2.88 9.91
C LEU A 23 -6.12 3.27 10.28
N LEU A 24 -5.27 3.54 9.27
CA LEU A 24 -3.88 3.97 9.51
C LEU A 24 -3.80 5.38 10.10
N LYS A 25 -4.66 6.30 9.67
CA LYS A 25 -4.75 7.67 10.24
C LYS A 25 -5.16 7.63 11.70
N ALA A 26 -6.08 6.72 12.05
CA ALA A 26 -6.48 6.43 13.43
C ALA A 26 -5.44 5.64 14.24
N LYS A 27 -4.26 5.32 13.65
CA LYS A 27 -3.18 4.54 14.27
C LYS A 27 -3.61 3.15 14.76
N LEU A 28 -4.60 2.54 14.11
CA LEU A 28 -5.09 1.22 14.47
C LEU A 28 -4.23 0.09 13.86
N PRO A 29 -4.16 -1.09 14.52
CA PRO A 29 -3.30 -2.19 14.11
C PRO A 29 -3.87 -2.98 12.92
N LEU A 30 -3.98 -2.34 11.75
CA LEU A 30 -4.40 -3.00 10.51
C LEU A 30 -3.37 -4.05 10.03
N TYR A 31 -2.09 -3.77 10.28
CA TYR A 31 -0.97 -4.61 9.87
C TYR A 31 -0.30 -5.22 11.09
N HIS A 32 -0.12 -6.54 11.04
CA HIS A 32 0.75 -7.27 11.95
C HIS A 32 2.21 -6.83 11.79
N PRO A 33 3.07 -7.00 12.81
CA PRO A 33 4.41 -6.40 12.86
C PRO A 33 5.23 -6.52 11.56
N LEU A 34 5.35 -7.72 10.99
CA LEU A 34 6.07 -7.94 9.72
C LEU A 34 5.40 -7.26 8.52
N ALA A 35 4.07 -7.28 8.45
CA ALA A 35 3.30 -6.66 7.39
C ALA A 35 3.39 -5.12 7.39
N ARG A 36 3.76 -4.49 8.51
CA ARG A 36 3.95 -3.04 8.58
C ARG A 36 5.07 -2.55 7.67
N ILE A 37 6.07 -3.40 7.42
CA ILE A 37 7.21 -3.09 6.55
C ILE A 37 6.96 -3.63 5.14
N ALA A 38 6.46 -4.86 5.02
CA ALA A 38 6.34 -5.57 3.74
C ALA A 38 5.01 -5.31 2.96
N ASN A 39 4.17 -4.36 3.37
CA ASN A 39 2.91 -4.12 2.66
C ASN A 39 3.09 -3.46 1.29
N CYS A 40 2.21 -3.78 0.35
CA CYS A 40 2.19 -3.21 -1.01
C CYS A 40 1.67 -1.76 -1.09
N ARG A 41 1.53 -1.07 0.04
CA ARG A 41 1.06 0.33 0.14
C ARG A 41 -0.31 0.65 -0.48
N GLY A 42 -1.07 -0.37 -0.88
CA GLY A 42 -2.43 -0.21 -1.41
C GLY A 42 -2.63 -0.73 -2.84
N LEU A 43 -1.63 -1.38 -3.43
CA LEU A 43 -1.73 -1.97 -4.77
C LEU A 43 -2.65 -3.21 -4.87
N GLY A 44 -3.17 -3.73 -3.74
CA GLY A 44 -4.04 -4.90 -3.73
C GLY A 44 -3.34 -6.26 -3.89
N THR A 45 -2.00 -6.30 -3.88
CA THR A 45 -1.22 -7.51 -4.21
C THR A 45 -0.66 -8.28 -3.02
N CYS A 46 -0.38 -7.64 -1.88
CA CYS A 46 0.26 -8.32 -0.75
C CYS A 46 -0.71 -9.18 0.08
N GLY A 47 -2.00 -8.83 0.14
CA GLY A 47 -3.00 -9.51 0.99
C GLY A 47 -2.91 -9.21 2.49
N THR A 48 -1.98 -8.37 2.96
CA THR A 48 -1.73 -8.18 4.40
C THR A 48 -2.73 -7.26 5.11
N CYS A 49 -3.50 -6.48 4.34
CA CYS A 49 -4.62 -5.68 4.85
C CYS A 49 -5.98 -6.41 4.73
N ALA A 50 -5.97 -7.74 4.76
CA ALA A 50 -7.20 -8.52 4.78
C ALA A 50 -7.96 -8.29 6.08
N VAL A 51 -9.28 -8.05 5.96
CA VAL A 51 -10.23 -7.79 7.05
C VAL A 51 -11.58 -8.41 6.66
N LYS A 52 -12.41 -8.75 7.65
CA LYS A 52 -13.83 -9.04 7.42
C LYS A 52 -14.63 -7.76 7.59
N LEU A 53 -15.57 -7.54 6.67
CA LEU A 53 -16.38 -6.33 6.63
C LEU A 53 -17.86 -6.68 6.74
N ARG A 54 -18.58 -5.90 7.53
CA ARG A 54 -20.04 -5.86 7.57
C ARG A 54 -20.48 -4.40 7.41
N GLY A 55 -21.52 -4.16 6.62
CA GLY A 55 -22.04 -2.80 6.35
C GLY A 55 -21.77 -2.32 4.92
N SER A 56 -21.81 -1.00 4.73
CA SER A 56 -21.85 -0.38 3.38
C SER A 56 -20.47 0.06 2.89
N ALA A 57 -19.89 -0.74 1.98
CA ALA A 57 -18.63 -0.44 1.31
C ALA A 57 -18.74 -0.67 -0.22
N SER A 58 -17.72 -0.26 -0.95
CA SER A 58 -17.59 -0.60 -2.37
C SER A 58 -17.58 -2.11 -2.61
N TRP A 59 -18.07 -2.49 -3.79
CA TRP A 59 -18.01 -3.86 -4.29
C TRP A 59 -16.57 -4.39 -4.37
N PRO A 60 -16.37 -5.71 -4.24
CA PRO A 60 -15.06 -6.31 -4.40
C PRO A 60 -14.44 -6.02 -5.78
N THR A 61 -13.19 -5.57 -5.79
CA THR A 61 -12.42 -5.45 -7.03
C THR A 61 -12.01 -6.84 -7.54
N LYS A 62 -11.82 -6.97 -8.86
CA LYS A 62 -11.31 -8.24 -9.44
C LYS A 62 -9.94 -8.62 -8.87
N LEU A 63 -9.07 -7.62 -8.66
CA LEU A 63 -7.73 -7.83 -8.14
C LEU A 63 -7.74 -8.33 -6.70
N GLU A 64 -8.56 -7.74 -5.82
CA GLU A 64 -8.66 -8.23 -4.45
C GLU A 64 -9.27 -9.63 -4.38
N ALA A 65 -10.30 -9.91 -5.20
CA ALA A 65 -10.93 -11.22 -5.26
C ALA A 65 -9.93 -12.30 -5.70
N LEU A 66 -9.11 -12.01 -6.72
CA LEU A 66 -8.05 -12.91 -7.14
C LEU A 66 -7.00 -13.11 -6.03
N ARG A 67 -6.54 -12.01 -5.40
CA ARG A 67 -5.50 -12.10 -4.38
C ARG A 67 -5.94 -12.89 -3.15
N LEU A 68 -7.20 -12.74 -2.73
CA LEU A 68 -7.75 -13.41 -1.55
C LEU A 68 -8.12 -14.89 -1.79
N ARG A 69 -8.17 -15.34 -3.04
CA ARG A 69 -8.25 -16.77 -3.39
C ARG A 69 -6.91 -17.49 -3.29
N MET A 70 -5.81 -16.74 -3.24
CA MET A 70 -4.45 -17.28 -3.20
C MET A 70 -3.95 -17.42 -1.76
N PRO A 71 -3.09 -18.41 -1.47
CA PRO A 71 -2.48 -18.56 -0.15
C PRO A 71 -1.84 -17.27 0.41
N PRO A 72 -1.85 -17.09 1.74
CA PRO A 72 -2.43 -17.98 2.76
C PRO A 72 -3.94 -17.82 2.96
N HIS A 73 -4.64 -17.11 2.07
CA HIS A 73 -6.08 -16.89 2.14
C HIS A 73 -6.85 -17.93 1.32
N ALA A 74 -8.15 -17.99 1.55
CA ALA A 74 -9.09 -18.84 0.82
C ALA A 74 -10.37 -18.03 0.50
N ALA A 75 -11.04 -18.36 -0.60
CA ALA A 75 -12.20 -17.60 -1.09
C ALA A 75 -13.35 -17.60 -0.07
N GLU A 76 -13.49 -18.72 0.64
CA GLU A 76 -14.54 -19.06 1.58
C GLU A 76 -14.45 -18.21 2.86
N ALA A 77 -13.28 -17.63 3.15
CA ALA A 77 -13.07 -16.77 4.31
C ALA A 77 -13.86 -15.46 4.25
N GLY A 78 -14.36 -15.07 3.05
CA GLY A 78 -15.18 -13.88 2.88
C GLY A 78 -14.48 -12.57 3.24
N LEU A 79 -13.14 -12.55 3.16
CA LEU A 79 -12.34 -11.38 3.49
C LEU A 79 -12.39 -10.33 2.38
N ARG A 80 -12.00 -9.10 2.74
CA ARG A 80 -11.81 -7.96 1.85
C ARG A 80 -10.46 -7.32 2.10
N LEU A 81 -9.89 -6.66 1.09
CA LEU A 81 -8.69 -5.87 1.27
C LEU A 81 -9.07 -4.44 1.64
N ALA A 82 -8.76 -4.01 2.86
CA ALA A 82 -9.07 -2.65 3.32
C ALA A 82 -8.52 -1.56 2.39
N CYS A 83 -7.44 -1.83 1.64
CA CYS A 83 -6.89 -0.87 0.68
C CYS A 83 -7.70 -0.71 -0.61
N GLN A 84 -8.55 -1.68 -0.95
CA GLN A 84 -9.44 -1.66 -2.12
C GLN A 84 -10.89 -1.31 -1.73
N CYS A 85 -11.14 -1.05 -0.45
CA CYS A 85 -12.46 -0.72 0.08
C CYS A 85 -12.65 0.79 0.21
N VAL A 86 -13.78 1.27 -0.31
CA VAL A 86 -14.28 2.64 -0.16
C VAL A 86 -15.48 2.62 0.77
N VAL A 87 -15.52 3.52 1.75
CA VAL A 87 -16.59 3.61 2.75
C VAL A 87 -17.81 4.31 2.15
N HIS A 88 -18.96 3.64 2.13
CA HIS A 88 -20.23 4.20 1.64
C HIS A 88 -21.27 4.40 2.75
N GLY A 89 -20.97 3.95 3.97
CA GLY A 89 -21.80 4.07 5.15
C GLY A 89 -21.11 3.40 6.32
N ASP A 90 -21.85 3.13 7.39
CA ASP A 90 -21.27 2.55 8.59
C ASP A 90 -20.72 1.15 8.31
N LEU A 91 -19.57 0.87 8.92
CA LEU A 91 -18.83 -0.37 8.72
C LEU A 91 -18.36 -0.94 10.05
N ASP A 92 -18.56 -2.25 10.20
CA ASP A 92 -17.89 -3.04 11.23
C ASP A 92 -16.77 -3.86 10.60
N VAL A 93 -15.58 -3.73 11.18
CA VAL A 93 -14.32 -4.21 10.60
C VAL A 93 -13.61 -5.10 11.61
N GLU A 94 -13.53 -6.38 11.28
CA GLU A 94 -12.81 -7.37 12.08
C GLU A 94 -11.46 -7.68 11.42
N LYS A 95 -10.37 -7.62 12.21
CA LYS A 95 -9.04 -8.06 11.80
C LYS A 95 -8.70 -9.37 12.49
N PHE A 96 -8.16 -10.31 11.73
CA PHE A 96 -7.73 -11.61 12.26
C PHE A 96 -6.21 -11.70 12.46
N GLY A 97 -5.79 -12.71 13.21
CA GLY A 97 -4.40 -13.03 13.53
C GLY A 97 -3.59 -13.59 12.35
N GLY A 98 -2.29 -13.74 12.57
CA GLY A 98 -1.32 -14.17 11.56
C GLY A 98 -0.87 -13.03 10.63
N VAL A 99 0.31 -13.15 10.04
CA VAL A 99 0.95 -12.04 9.28
C VAL A 99 0.06 -11.44 8.18
N TRP A 100 -0.78 -12.24 7.54
CA TRP A 100 -1.72 -11.80 6.50
C TRP A 100 -3.16 -11.59 7.00
N GLY A 101 -3.47 -11.90 8.26
CA GLY A 101 -4.84 -11.94 8.78
C GLY A 101 -5.59 -13.20 8.37
N GLN A 102 -4.88 -14.32 8.22
CA GLN A 102 -5.43 -15.60 7.78
C GLN A 102 -5.98 -16.47 8.92
N ASN A 103 -5.65 -16.18 10.18
CA ASN A 103 -6.08 -17.01 11.30
C ASN A 103 -7.45 -16.57 11.84
N LEU A 104 -8.52 -17.08 11.22
CA LEU A 104 -9.90 -16.66 11.47
C LEU A 104 -10.43 -16.95 12.88
N SER A 105 -9.75 -17.82 13.65
CA SER A 105 -10.10 -18.11 15.05
C SER A 105 -9.54 -17.08 16.03
N GLN A 106 -8.66 -16.18 15.58
CA GLN A 106 -8.01 -15.17 16.41
C GLN A 106 -8.39 -13.77 15.95
N THR A 107 -9.38 -13.15 16.59
CA THR A 107 -9.75 -11.75 16.31
C THR A 107 -8.87 -10.79 17.10
N VAL A 108 -8.44 -9.73 16.45
CA VAL A 108 -7.68 -8.62 17.04
C VAL A 108 -8.67 -7.61 17.61
N TRP A 109 -8.62 -7.41 18.92
CA TRP A 109 -9.36 -6.38 19.63
C TRP A 109 -8.44 -5.21 19.98
N VAL A 110 -8.98 -4.01 19.87
CA VAL A 110 -8.31 -2.78 20.30
C VAL A 110 -9.04 -2.38 21.57
N SER A 111 -8.69 -3.01 22.70
CA SER A 111 -9.11 -2.49 24.00
C SER A 111 -8.57 -1.06 24.14
N ASP A 112 -9.29 -0.19 24.87
CA ASP A 112 -8.99 1.23 25.11
C ASP A 112 -7.67 1.46 25.92
N SER A 113 -6.61 0.76 25.58
CA SER A 113 -5.25 1.06 25.98
C SER A 113 -4.65 1.94 24.89
N LYS A 114 -5.04 3.21 24.92
CA LYS A 114 -4.26 4.38 24.47
C LYS A 114 -3.00 3.98 23.70
N ALA A 115 -3.08 3.98 22.36
CA ALA A 115 -1.98 3.92 21.41
C ALA A 115 -0.59 3.78 22.08
N GLU A 116 -0.19 2.55 22.40
CA GLU A 116 1.14 2.33 22.96
C GLU A 116 2.14 2.91 21.95
N PRO A 117 3.02 3.85 22.35
CA PRO A 117 3.99 4.41 21.44
C PRO A 117 4.79 3.23 20.91
N GLN A 118 4.77 3.06 19.59
CA GLN A 118 5.61 2.06 18.94
C GLN A 118 7.01 2.21 19.52
N PRO A 119 7.66 1.13 20.00
CA PRO A 119 9.06 1.22 20.37
C PRO A 119 9.75 1.78 19.15
N ARG A 120 10.25 3.01 19.28
CA ARG A 120 11.11 3.63 18.28
C ARG A 120 12.20 2.59 18.11
N LEU A 121 12.25 1.93 16.95
CA LEU A 121 13.37 1.07 16.59
C LEU A 121 14.59 1.91 16.89
N GLN A 122 15.29 1.57 17.97
CA GLN A 122 16.51 2.26 18.30
C GLN A 122 17.40 1.99 17.09
N PRO A 123 17.97 3.04 16.46
CA PRO A 123 19.00 2.81 15.47
C PRO A 123 20.02 1.86 16.11
N PRO A 124 20.56 0.89 15.35
CA PRO A 124 21.49 -0.09 15.91
C PRO A 124 22.52 0.68 16.72
N THR A 125 22.59 0.36 18.03
CA THR A 125 23.62 0.93 18.88
C THR A 125 24.94 0.65 18.19
N ALA A 126 25.74 1.70 18.02
CA ALA A 126 27.04 1.61 17.39
C ALA A 126 27.79 0.40 18.00
N PRO A 127 28.48 -0.41 17.18
CA PRO A 127 29.18 -1.58 17.70
C PRO A 127 30.10 -1.14 18.83
N ARG A 128 29.94 -1.79 19.99
CA ARG A 128 30.78 -1.59 21.16
C ARG A 128 32.24 -1.84 20.77
N ASP A 129 33.06 -0.83 21.02
CA ASP A 129 34.51 -0.87 21.21
C ASP A 129 35.26 -1.90 20.37
N ILE A 130 35.45 -1.60 19.09
CA ILE A 130 36.60 -2.12 18.37
C ILE A 130 37.82 -1.43 18.97
N GLN A 131 38.57 -2.15 19.81
CA GLN A 131 39.91 -1.71 20.22
C GLN A 131 40.71 -1.36 18.97
N PRO A 132 41.35 -0.17 18.88
CA PRO A 132 42.13 0.18 17.71
C PRO A 132 43.30 -0.80 17.60
N ALA A 133 43.29 -1.63 16.55
CA ALA A 133 44.45 -2.41 16.18
C ALA A 133 45.62 -1.43 15.94
N MET A 134 46.74 -1.66 16.64
CA MET A 134 48.01 -0.96 16.42
C MET A 134 48.31 -0.94 14.91
N ARG A 135 48.42 0.27 14.34
CA ARG A 135 48.89 0.45 12.96
C ARG A 135 50.37 0.04 12.89
N PRO A 136 50.78 -0.84 11.97
CA PRO A 136 52.19 -0.94 11.60
C PRO A 136 52.63 0.35 10.89
N SER A 137 53.79 0.87 11.27
CA SER A 137 54.32 2.22 10.99
C SER A 137 54.79 2.49 9.55
N ASN A 138 54.41 1.67 8.56
CA ASN A 138 54.99 1.74 7.20
C ASN A 138 53.94 1.67 6.07
N GLN A 139 52.89 2.51 6.11
CA GLN A 139 52.03 2.74 4.94
C GLN A 139 52.10 4.21 4.50
N PRO A 140 52.39 4.51 3.22
CA PRO A 140 52.33 5.87 2.71
C PRO A 140 50.88 6.38 2.70
N ALA A 141 50.73 7.67 2.98
CA ALA A 141 49.43 8.34 3.04
C ALA A 141 48.74 8.29 1.67
N ILE A 142 47.63 7.57 1.59
CA ILE A 142 46.72 7.66 0.44
C ILE A 142 45.84 8.89 0.72
N GLU A 143 46.11 9.97 0.01
CA GLU A 143 45.27 11.17 -0.02
C GLU A 143 43.83 10.78 -0.36
N ALA A 144 42.91 11.16 0.52
CA ALA A 144 41.48 10.95 0.32
C ALA A 144 41.02 11.81 -0.86
N ALA A 145 40.76 11.17 -2.01
CA ALA A 145 40.18 11.84 -3.16
C ALA A 145 38.80 12.43 -2.78
N PRO A 146 38.50 13.68 -3.18
CA PRO A 146 37.26 14.33 -2.78
C PRO A 146 36.04 13.60 -3.34
N PHE A 147 35.03 13.44 -2.49
CA PHE A 147 33.74 12.84 -2.78
C PHE A 147 33.10 13.48 -4.02
N ARG A 148 33.11 12.76 -5.15
CA ARG A 148 32.39 13.16 -6.36
C ARG A 148 30.94 12.72 -6.25
N SER A 149 30.02 13.69 -6.35
CA SER A 149 28.58 13.43 -6.37
C SER A 149 28.21 12.48 -7.51
N SER A 150 27.17 11.65 -7.32
CA SER A 150 26.76 10.63 -8.29
C SER A 150 26.49 11.19 -9.71
N GLY A 151 26.21 12.48 -9.83
CA GLY A 151 26.05 13.16 -11.13
C GLY A 151 27.35 13.33 -11.93
N SER A 152 28.51 13.47 -11.28
CA SER A 152 29.80 13.65 -11.97
C SER A 152 30.33 12.33 -12.56
N VAL A 153 29.99 11.19 -11.95
CA VAL A 153 30.37 9.85 -12.43
C VAL A 153 29.60 9.48 -13.69
N ILE A 154 28.29 9.75 -13.74
CA ILE A 154 27.44 9.46 -14.91
C ILE A 154 27.88 10.25 -16.15
N ARG A 155 28.30 11.51 -15.95
CA ARG A 155 28.76 12.37 -17.05
C ARG A 155 30.12 11.93 -17.59
N ALA A 156 31.04 11.50 -16.72
CA ALA A 156 32.35 10.97 -17.13
C ALA A 156 32.21 9.67 -17.92
N LEU A 157 31.32 8.76 -17.51
CA LEU A 157 31.07 7.50 -18.22
C LEU A 157 30.41 7.71 -19.59
N SER A 158 29.53 8.71 -19.74
CA SER A 158 28.89 9.00 -21.04
C SER A 158 29.87 9.55 -22.07
N VAL A 159 30.83 10.38 -21.64
CA VAL A 159 31.87 10.95 -22.52
C VAL A 159 32.87 9.89 -22.97
N ALA A 160 33.31 9.00 -22.06
CA ALA A 160 34.26 7.93 -22.39
C ALA A 160 33.68 6.86 -23.34
N SER A 161 32.35 6.76 -23.44
CA SER A 161 31.65 5.75 -24.24
C SER A 161 31.23 6.24 -25.63
N GLY A 162 31.52 7.50 -26.00
CA GLY A 162 31.08 8.09 -27.28
C GLY A 162 29.56 8.18 -27.45
N ARG A 163 28.77 8.01 -26.38
CA ARG A 163 27.31 8.10 -26.45
C ARG A 163 26.87 9.53 -26.21
N LEU A 164 26.41 10.19 -27.27
CA LEU A 164 25.71 11.47 -27.15
C LEU A 164 24.51 11.31 -26.19
N PRO A 165 24.24 12.30 -25.33
CA PRO A 165 23.11 12.27 -24.41
C PRO A 165 21.81 12.13 -25.21
N ILE A 166 21.06 11.07 -24.94
CA ILE A 166 19.75 10.82 -25.52
C ILE A 166 18.83 11.97 -25.07
N ALA A 167 18.41 12.80 -26.02
CA ALA A 167 17.42 13.85 -25.77
C ALA A 167 16.17 13.24 -25.13
N PRO A 168 15.57 13.89 -24.11
CA PRO A 168 14.37 13.37 -23.47
C PRO A 168 13.24 13.29 -24.50
N ARG A 169 12.86 12.06 -24.87
CA ARG A 169 11.66 11.78 -25.66
C ARG A 169 10.46 12.42 -24.95
N ARG A 170 9.77 13.31 -25.67
CA ARG A 170 8.50 13.92 -25.24
C ARG A 170 7.43 12.83 -25.05
N HIS A 171 7.41 12.17 -23.90
CA HIS A 171 6.39 11.18 -23.53
C HIS A 171 5.07 11.82 -23.05
N ARG A 172 4.78 13.08 -23.39
CA ARG A 172 3.61 13.82 -22.89
C ARG A 172 2.43 13.90 -23.87
N ALA A 173 2.43 13.17 -24.99
CA ALA A 173 1.41 13.36 -26.04
C ALA A 173 0.48 12.16 -26.33
N ALA A 174 0.57 11.03 -25.62
CA ALA A 174 -0.08 9.79 -26.08
C ALA A 174 -1.07 9.13 -25.10
N MET A 175 -1.67 9.86 -24.14
CA MET A 175 -2.65 9.27 -23.18
C MET A 175 -3.89 10.14 -22.96
N SER A 176 -4.44 10.75 -24.02
CA SER A 176 -5.70 11.49 -23.95
C SER A 176 -6.61 11.22 -25.16
N GLU A 177 -6.76 9.96 -25.55
CA GLU A 177 -7.92 9.54 -26.34
C GLU A 177 -8.85 8.75 -25.41
N GLN A 178 -9.59 9.47 -24.58
CA GLN A 178 -10.81 8.92 -24.01
C GLN A 178 -11.77 8.72 -25.18
N ALA A 179 -12.09 7.48 -25.52
CA ALA A 179 -13.10 7.15 -26.51
C ALA A 179 -14.45 7.73 -26.06
N THR A 180 -14.82 8.89 -26.62
CA THR A 180 -16.14 9.48 -26.42
C THR A 180 -17.18 8.61 -27.14
N VAL A 181 -18.07 7.98 -26.38
CA VAL A 181 -19.19 7.24 -26.96
C VAL A 181 -20.18 8.25 -27.55
N PRO A 182 -20.54 8.16 -28.85
CA PRO A 182 -21.47 9.11 -29.44
C PRO A 182 -22.86 9.03 -28.79
N LEU A 183 -23.51 10.19 -28.62
CA LEU A 183 -24.80 10.33 -27.93
C LEU A 183 -25.89 9.41 -28.49
N ALA A 184 -25.85 9.12 -29.80
CA ALA A 184 -26.75 8.17 -30.45
C ALA A 184 -26.66 6.76 -29.85
N LYS A 185 -25.43 6.29 -29.56
CA LYS A 185 -25.18 4.97 -28.98
C LYS A 185 -25.63 4.90 -27.51
N LEU A 186 -25.47 5.99 -26.76
CA LEU A 186 -26.01 6.10 -25.40
C LEU A 186 -27.55 6.04 -25.39
N ARG A 187 -28.21 6.73 -26.33
CA ARG A 187 -29.68 6.69 -26.48
C ARG A 187 -30.19 5.31 -26.87
N GLN A 188 -29.48 4.61 -27.75
CA GLN A 188 -29.82 3.24 -28.13
C GLN A 188 -29.75 2.30 -26.92
N MET A 189 -28.64 2.33 -26.17
CA MET A 189 -28.47 1.50 -24.97
C MET A 189 -29.53 1.79 -23.90
N ALA A 190 -29.96 3.05 -23.76
CA ALA A 190 -31.03 3.42 -22.84
C ALA A 190 -32.40 2.83 -23.25
N ARG A 191 -32.71 2.83 -24.56
CA ARG A 191 -33.95 2.25 -25.10
C ARG A 191 -33.98 0.74 -24.94
N GLU A 192 -32.89 0.06 -25.30
CA GLU A 192 -32.76 -1.40 -25.13
C GLU A 192 -32.95 -1.81 -23.67
N ARG A 193 -32.39 -1.03 -22.74
CA ARG A 193 -32.56 -1.27 -21.30
C ARG A 193 -34.00 -1.04 -20.82
N GLN A 194 -34.71 -0.04 -21.35
CA GLN A 194 -36.12 0.19 -21.01
C GLN A 194 -37.03 -0.94 -21.51
N LEU A 195 -36.79 -1.43 -22.73
CA LEU A 195 -37.54 -2.57 -23.30
C LEU A 195 -37.31 -3.85 -22.49
N ALA A 196 -36.07 -4.11 -22.07
CA ALA A 196 -35.75 -5.27 -21.24
C ALA A 196 -36.37 -5.22 -19.82
N ILE A 197 -36.80 -4.05 -19.34
CA ILE A 197 -37.49 -3.90 -18.04
C ILE A 197 -39.00 -4.14 -18.17
N HIS A 198 -39.57 -3.94 -19.37
CA HIS A 198 -41.02 -4.01 -19.62
C HIS A 198 -41.43 -5.23 -20.47
N SER A 199 -40.51 -6.18 -20.68
CA SER A 199 -40.76 -7.48 -21.30
C SER A 199 -40.70 -8.57 -20.23
#